data_AF-A0A0X3VPB6-F1
#
_entry.id   AF-A0A0X3VPB6-F1
#
_cell.length_a   1.000
_cell.length_b   1.000
_cell.length_c   1.000
_cell.angle_alpha   90.00
_cell.angle_beta   90.00
_cell.angle_gamma   90.00
#
_symmetry.space_group_name_H-M   'P 1'
#
loop_
_entity.id
_entity.type
_entity.pdbx_description
1 polymer ?
#
loop_
_entity_poly.entity_id
_entity_poly.type
_entity_poly.pdbx_seq_one_letter_code
_entity_poly.pdbx_strand_id
1 'polypeptide(L)'
;MRRSGLVPAFGKDRTPYAADPWDPDLPASRTGNWQALRRCLDTEWSMLDLVADAPLPPDTQPASLMEVVERGREELRALIAWAGKRTPRKAS
;
A
#
# COMPACT_ATOMS: atom_id res chain seq x y z
N MET A 1 6.24 1.63 -11.84
CA MET A 1 7.64 1.25 -11.57
C MET A 1 7.58 0.02 -10.65
N ARG A 2 8.06 -1.16 -11.09
CA ARG A 2 7.99 -2.39 -10.27
C ARG A 2 9.12 -2.37 -9.24
N ARG A 3 8.79 -2.57 -7.95
CA ARG A 3 9.74 -2.70 -6.84
C ARG A 3 9.65 -4.11 -6.22
N SER A 4 9.70 -5.17 -7.03
CA SER A 4 9.77 -6.53 -6.49
C SER A 4 11.22 -6.88 -6.14
N GLY A 5 11.44 -7.52 -4.99
CA GLY A 5 12.76 -8.02 -4.58
C GLY A 5 13.34 -9.09 -5.51
N LEU A 6 12.54 -9.57 -6.48
CA LEU A 6 12.96 -10.47 -7.55
C LEU A 6 13.69 -9.75 -8.68
N VAL A 7 13.48 -8.43 -8.87
CA VAL A 7 14.19 -7.66 -9.91
C VAL A 7 15.70 -7.62 -9.65
N PRO A 8 16.18 -7.35 -8.41
CA PRO A 8 17.60 -7.49 -8.09
C PRO A 8 18.17 -8.89 -8.33
N ALA A 9 17.38 -9.94 -8.10
CA ALA A 9 17.84 -11.34 -8.22
C ALA A 9 17.88 -11.85 -9.67
N PHE A 10 16.98 -11.39 -10.54
CA PHE A 10 16.81 -11.94 -11.89
C PHE A 10 17.09 -10.94 -13.02
N GLY A 11 17.46 -9.68 -12.70
CA GLY A 11 17.71 -8.60 -13.66
C GLY A 11 16.47 -8.07 -14.39
N LYS A 12 15.44 -8.91 -14.55
CA LYS A 12 14.11 -8.55 -15.06
C LYS A 12 13.07 -9.56 -14.58
N ASP A 13 12.13 -9.10 -13.77
CA ASP A 13 10.95 -9.89 -13.41
C ASP A 13 9.88 -9.73 -14.52
N ARG A 14 9.73 -10.77 -15.34
CA ARG A 14 8.74 -10.84 -16.43
C ARG A 14 7.43 -11.49 -16.02
N THR A 15 7.27 -11.90 -14.76
CA THR A 15 6.03 -12.53 -14.31
C THR A 15 4.90 -11.51 -14.43
N PRO A 16 3.86 -11.77 -15.25
CA PRO A 16 2.71 -10.89 -15.29
C PRO A 16 2.01 -10.95 -13.94
N TYR A 17 1.57 -9.80 -13.42
CA TYR A 17 0.59 -9.84 -12.34
C TYR A 17 -0.68 -10.49 -12.88
N ALA A 18 -1.33 -11.30 -12.04
CA ALA A 18 -2.58 -11.98 -12.43
C ALA A 18 -3.72 -10.99 -12.75
N ALA A 19 -3.64 -9.77 -12.21
CA ALA A 19 -4.56 -8.67 -12.47
C ALA A 19 -3.86 -7.34 -12.15
N ASP A 20 -4.33 -6.26 -12.77
CA ASP A 20 -3.89 -4.91 -12.42
C ASP A 20 -4.75 -4.38 -11.26
N PRO A 21 -4.23 -4.22 -10.03
CA PRO A 21 -5.08 -4.01 -8.85
C PRO A 21 -5.88 -2.71 -8.84
N TRP A 22 -5.58 -1.78 -9.75
CA TRP A 22 -6.31 -0.52 -9.97
C TRP A 22 -7.24 -0.55 -11.19
N ASP A 23 -7.41 -1.70 -11.84
CA ASP A 23 -8.44 -1.89 -12.87
C ASP A 23 -9.84 -1.82 -12.24
N PRO A 24 -10.68 -0.85 -12.63
CA PRO A 24 -12.02 -0.66 -12.07
C PRO A 24 -12.99 -1.75 -12.51
N ASP A 25 -12.67 -2.49 -13.58
CA ASP A 25 -13.51 -3.56 -14.12
C ASP A 25 -13.23 -4.90 -13.39
N LEU A 26 -12.33 -4.94 -12.41
CA LEU A 26 -12.06 -6.15 -11.63
C LEU A 26 -13.23 -6.50 -10.68
N PRO A 27 -13.53 -7.80 -10.52
CA PRO A 27 -14.50 -8.25 -9.54
C PRO A 27 -14.15 -7.78 -8.12
N ALA A 28 -15.17 -7.47 -7.31
CA ALA A 28 -14.98 -7.04 -5.92
C ALA A 28 -14.14 -8.03 -5.08
N SER A 29 -14.23 -9.34 -5.38
CA SER A 29 -13.40 -10.37 -4.74
C SER A 29 -11.90 -10.22 -5.02
N ARG A 30 -11.52 -9.56 -6.11
CA ARG A 30 -10.12 -9.29 -6.48
C ARG A 30 -9.64 -7.90 -6.05
N THR A 31 -10.56 -6.96 -5.78
CA THR A 31 -10.23 -5.60 -5.31
C THR A 31 -10.43 -5.41 -3.81
N GLY A 32 -10.99 -6.39 -3.09
CA GLY A 32 -11.33 -6.27 -1.67
C GLY A 32 -10.16 -5.84 -0.79
N ASN A 33 -8.97 -6.44 -0.99
CA ASN A 33 -7.76 -6.08 -0.25
C ASN A 33 -7.31 -4.64 -0.57
N TRP A 34 -7.45 -4.21 -1.81
CA TRP A 34 -7.12 -2.85 -2.23
C TRP A 34 -8.06 -1.82 -1.61
N GLN A 35 -9.36 -2.10 -1.59
CA GLN A 35 -10.36 -1.26 -0.92
C GLN A 35 -10.18 -1.24 0.60
N ALA A 36 -9.80 -2.36 1.22
CA ALA A 36 -9.46 -2.43 2.63
C ALA A 36 -8.23 -1.58 2.96
N LEU A 37 -7.18 -1.67 2.15
CA LEU A 37 -5.98 -0.85 2.30
C LEU A 37 -6.30 0.65 2.20
N ARG A 38 -7.10 1.05 1.21
CA ARG A 38 -7.51 2.45 1.06
C ARG A 38 -8.24 2.96 2.30
N ARG A 39 -9.22 2.20 2.80
CA ARG A 39 -9.93 2.53 4.04
C ARG A 39 -8.98 2.63 5.25
N CYS A 40 -8.02 1.72 5.37
CA CYS A 40 -7.01 1.75 6.44
C CYS A 40 -6.12 3.00 6.37
N LEU A 41 -5.77 3.46 5.16
CA LEU A 41 -4.95 4.66 4.96
C LEU A 41 -5.72 5.97 5.18
N ASP A 42 -7.04 5.95 4.97
CA ASP A 42 -7.94 7.08 5.22
C ASP A 42 -8.36 7.17 6.70
N THR A 43 -8.15 6.12 7.48
CA THR A 43 -8.41 6.11 8.93
C THR A 43 -7.28 6.83 9.68
N GLU A 44 -7.61 7.59 10.72
CA GLU A 44 -6.61 8.17 11.62
C GLU A 44 -5.77 7.05 12.25
N TRP A 45 -4.46 7.30 12.37
CA TRP A 45 -3.52 6.35 12.98
C TRP A 45 -2.83 7.04 14.15
N SER A 46 -2.84 6.37 15.30
CA SER A 46 -2.28 6.88 16.54
C SER A 46 -1.18 5.98 17.08
N MET A 47 -0.49 6.46 18.12
CA MET A 47 0.47 5.63 18.87
C MET A 47 -0.19 4.41 19.50
N LEU A 48 -1.49 4.49 19.83
CA LEU A 48 -2.23 3.37 20.41
C LEU A 48 -2.33 2.22 19.40
N ASP A 49 -2.62 2.55 18.13
CA ASP A 49 -2.68 1.57 17.03
C ASP A 49 -1.31 0.90 16.79
N LEU A 50 -0.21 1.63 17.03
CA LEU A 50 1.14 1.07 16.90
C LEU A 50 1.47 0.03 17.99
N VAL A 51 1.03 0.26 19.23
CA VAL A 51 1.39 -0.58 20.39
C VAL A 51 0.34 -1.65 20.71
N ALA A 52 -0.88 -1.53 20.16
CA ALA A 52 -1.98 -2.45 20.43
C ALA A 52 -1.76 -3.84 19.84
N ASP A 53 -1.09 -3.94 18.69
CA ASP A 53 -0.96 -5.20 17.95
C ASP A 53 0.20 -6.09 18.44
N ALA A 54 1.26 -5.49 18.99
CA ALA A 54 2.37 -6.20 19.60
C ALA A 54 3.20 -5.30 20.52
N PRO A 55 3.77 -5.82 21.62
CA PRO A 55 4.73 -5.06 22.39
C PRO A 55 5.93 -4.71 21.50
N LEU A 56 6.32 -3.43 21.52
CA LEU A 56 7.50 -2.98 20.80
C LEU A 56 8.76 -3.66 21.36
N PRO A 57 9.76 -3.99 20.53
CA PRO A 57 11.03 -4.49 21.01
C PRO A 57 11.66 -3.54 22.04
N PRO A 58 12.43 -4.07 23.02
CA PRO A 58 13.18 -3.23 23.93
C PRO A 58 14.07 -2.24 23.15
N ASP A 59 14.25 -1.05 23.72
CA ASP A 59 15.00 0.08 23.13
C ASP A 59 14.39 0.72 21.86
N THR A 60 13.21 0.28 21.42
CA THR A 60 12.48 0.96 20.34
C THR A 60 12.04 2.35 20.78
N GLN A 61 12.38 3.38 20.01
CA GLN A 61 11.86 4.73 20.20
C GLN A 61 10.50 4.87 19.49
N PRO A 62 9.37 4.93 20.22
CA PRO A 62 8.04 4.87 19.59
C PRO A 62 7.78 6.07 18.66
N ALA A 63 8.30 7.25 19.01
CA ALA A 63 8.17 8.45 18.19
C ALA A 63 8.84 8.29 16.81
N SER A 64 10.08 7.79 16.78
CA SER A 64 10.79 7.54 15.52
C SER A 64 10.12 6.46 14.69
N LEU A 65 9.54 5.45 15.34
CA LEU A 65 8.78 4.42 14.65
C LEU A 65 7.47 4.97 14.05
N MET A 66 6.76 5.84 14.79
CA MET A 66 5.58 6.54 14.29
C MET A 66 5.89 7.37 13.04
N GLU A 67 7.02 8.08 13.01
CA GLU A 67 7.43 8.85 11.83
C GLU A 67 7.66 7.96 10.59
N VAL A 68 8.29 6.79 10.78
CA VAL A 68 8.52 5.83 9.70
C VAL A 68 7.20 5.27 9.18
N VAL A 69 6.28 4.94 10.08
CA VAL A 69 4.95 4.43 9.72
C VAL A 69 4.15 5.48 8.97
N GLU A 70 4.10 6.72 9.46
CA GLU A 70 3.32 7.78 8.79
C GLU A 70 3.90 8.11 7.41
N ARG A 71 5.24 8.17 7.28
CA ARG A 71 5.88 8.30 5.96
C ARG A 71 5.48 7.17 5.01
N GLY A 72 5.48 5.93 5.49
CA GLY A 72 5.01 4.78 4.69
C GLY A 72 3.54 4.91 4.27
N ARG A 73 2.68 5.39 5.17
CA ARG A 73 1.27 5.67 4.88
C ARG A 73 1.11 6.76 3.81
N GLU A 74 1.87 7.85 3.91
CA GLU A 74 1.91 8.92 2.90
C GLU A 74 2.36 8.41 1.51
N GLU A 75 3.42 7.60 1.45
CA GLU A 75 3.88 7.00 0.20
C GLU A 75 2.81 6.10 -0.44
N LEU A 76 2.09 5.32 0.37
CA LEU A 76 0.99 4.48 -0.10
C LEU A 76 -0.21 5.32 -0.56
N ARG A 77 -0.57 6.39 0.14
CA ARG A 77 -1.61 7.35 -0.31
C ARG A 77 -1.22 7.96 -1.66
N ALA A 78 0.03 8.36 -1.83
CA ALA A 78 0.53 8.90 -3.09
C ALA A 78 0.46 7.87 -4.22
N LEU A 79 0.77 6.60 -3.94
CA LEU A 79 0.64 5.50 -4.90
C LEU A 79 -0.83 5.29 -5.32
N ILE A 80 -1.77 5.29 -4.37
CA ILE A 80 -3.20 5.18 -4.66
C ILE A 80 -3.68 6.35 -5.51
N ALA A 81 -3.29 7.58 -5.15
CA ALA A 81 -3.66 8.78 -5.90
C ALA A 81 -3.07 8.76 -7.33
N TRP A 82 -1.84 8.29 -7.49
CA TRP A 82 -1.22 8.09 -8.81
C TRP A 82 -1.97 7.02 -9.63
N ALA A 83 -2.35 5.91 -9.02
CA ALA A 83 -3.09 4.84 -9.68
C ALA A 83 -4.46 5.33 -10.18
N GLY A 84 -5.21 6.07 -9.36
CA GLY A 84 -6.49 6.67 -9.74
C GLY A 84 -6.41 7.67 -10.91
N LYS A 85 -5.25 8.30 -11.13
CA LYS A 85 -4.99 9.17 -12.27
C LYS A 85 -4.68 8.41 -13.56
N ARG A 86 -4.29 7.13 -13.48
CA ARG A 86 -3.93 6.29 -14.63
C ARG A 86 -5.09 5.51 -15.20
N THR A 87 -6.19 5.38 -14.47
CA THR A 87 -7.40 4.76 -14.98
C THR A 87 -7.98 5.67 -16.08
N PRO A 88 -8.05 5.24 -17.35
CA PRO A 88 -8.68 6.06 -18.38
C PRO A 88 -10.15 6.22 -17.99
N ARG A 89 -10.63 7.47 -17.90
CA ARG A 89 -12.05 7.75 -17.90
C ARG A 89 -12.60 7.21 -19.22
N LYS A 90 -13.25 6.04 -19.22
CA LYS A 90 -14.01 5.57 -20.38
C LYS A 90 -14.96 6.72 -20.76
N ALA A 91 -14.74 7.31 -21.92
CA ALA A 91 -15.70 8.21 -22.52
C ALA A 91 -16.81 7.34 -23.11
N SER A 92 -17.95 7.27 -22.43
CA SER A 92 -19.26 6.88 -22.97
C SER A 92 -20.34 7.37 -22.01
#